data_AF-A0A3D2FIL8-F1
#
_entry.id   AF-A0A3D2FIL8-F1
#
_cell.length_a   1.000
_cell.length_b   1.000
_cell.length_c   1.000
_cell.angle_alpha   90.00
_cell.angle_beta   90.00
_cell.angle_gamma   90.00
#
_symmetry.space_group_name_H-M   'P 1'
#
loop_
_entity.id
_entity.type
_entity.pdbx_description
1 polymer ?
#
loop_
_entity_poly.entity_id
_entity_poly.type
_entity_poly.pdbx_seq_one_letter_code
_entity_poly.pdbx_strand_id
1 'polypeptide(L)'
;MEEGSMNTRNLLSSLLVAALSIPMSGCAATVGQQFRDIMADIDAQCRKDKMGPYLDPNDPHYIDKRPITDCDILKVKPADPLATEEGRFAYSIKLPAPHDKLKAEYRPGMGAETYFKSLCEKDAGEWVFKTVEGVEGVFQGRNYQPFNDSSLIFQMNEANEILDKNMEDRLVQPYHGRFNFMERPREQGETNKLYVRFFRGTEVPGHYKIGTQKNKHPVYVPYIVNMEQIDTLNSHYGFTWRQISTSDMLESGITGGETIIYDRATSEVLAFRRFFYRYWPESNSRYTRLTNGDSCHHPNFPKSVAAFIQSVLVPINPAE
;
A
#
# COMPACT_ATOMS: atom_id res chain seq x y z
N MET A 1 34.26 -84.70 -21.35
CA MET A 1 33.89 -84.91 -19.94
C MET A 1 32.97 -83.76 -19.58
N GLU A 2 31.72 -83.82 -20.03
CA GLU A 2 30.59 -84.50 -19.34
C GLU A 2 30.33 -83.83 -17.99
N GLU A 3 29.23 -83.06 -17.95
CA GLU A 3 28.03 -83.32 -17.15
C GLU A 3 28.20 -82.82 -15.71
N GLY A 4 27.33 -82.05 -15.09
CA GLY A 4 25.95 -81.68 -15.34
C GLY A 4 25.38 -81.34 -13.96
N SER A 5 24.57 -80.30 -13.82
CA SER A 5 23.48 -80.28 -12.84
C SER A 5 22.64 -79.03 -13.02
N MET A 6 21.46 -79.28 -13.55
CA MET A 6 20.32 -78.40 -13.66
C MET A 6 19.67 -78.33 -12.27
N ASN A 7 19.37 -77.13 -11.75
CA ASN A 7 18.21 -77.02 -10.87
C ASN A 7 17.52 -75.65 -10.96
N THR A 8 16.33 -75.74 -11.52
CA THR A 8 15.20 -74.82 -11.55
C THR A 8 14.86 -74.19 -10.20
N ARG A 9 14.55 -72.89 -10.20
CA ARG A 9 13.34 -72.35 -9.53
C ARG A 9 12.98 -70.98 -10.10
N ASN A 10 11.84 -70.96 -10.77
CA ASN A 10 11.05 -69.78 -11.12
C ASN A 10 10.69 -68.99 -9.85
N LEU A 11 10.77 -67.66 -9.93
CA LEU A 11 9.80 -66.76 -9.31
C LEU A 11 9.81 -65.44 -10.06
N LEU A 12 8.80 -65.30 -10.92
CA LEU A 12 8.31 -64.05 -11.48
C LEU A 12 8.07 -63.05 -10.34
N SER A 13 8.72 -61.90 -10.41
CA SER A 13 8.25 -60.71 -9.70
C SER A 13 8.16 -59.57 -10.71
N SER A 14 7.03 -59.54 -11.39
CA SER A 14 6.58 -58.44 -12.23
C SER A 14 6.24 -57.26 -11.31
N LEU A 15 7.18 -56.33 -11.12
CA LEU A 15 6.84 -55.03 -10.56
C LEU A 15 6.06 -54.24 -11.61
N LEU A 16 4.74 -54.22 -11.46
CA LEU A 16 3.88 -53.21 -12.06
C LEU A 16 4.27 -51.85 -11.47
N VAL A 17 4.98 -51.04 -12.27
CA VAL A 17 5.06 -49.60 -12.04
C VAL A 17 3.69 -49.03 -12.40
N ALA A 18 2.78 -49.01 -11.42
CA ALA A 18 1.59 -48.19 -11.50
C ALA A 18 2.06 -46.73 -11.45
N ALA A 19 2.19 -46.11 -12.63
CA ALA A 19 2.30 -44.67 -12.77
C ALA A 19 1.00 -44.05 -12.24
N LEU A 20 0.97 -43.80 -10.94
CA LEU A 20 0.07 -42.87 -10.28
C LEU A 20 0.36 -41.49 -10.87
N SER A 21 -0.27 -41.22 -12.01
CA SER A 21 -0.54 -39.87 -12.49
C SER A 21 -1.56 -39.27 -11.53
N ILE A 22 -1.08 -38.85 -10.35
CA ILE A 22 -1.81 -37.92 -9.50
C ILE A 22 -1.86 -36.64 -10.33
N PRO A 23 -3.02 -36.16 -10.78
CA PRO A 23 -3.10 -34.82 -11.31
C PRO A 23 -2.66 -33.91 -10.16
N MET A 24 -1.48 -33.31 -10.29
CA MET A 24 -1.09 -32.17 -9.46
C MET A 24 -1.94 -30.96 -9.86
N SER A 25 -3.25 -31.09 -9.68
CA SER A 25 -4.15 -30.00 -9.36
C SER A 25 -4.04 -29.75 -7.85
N GLY A 26 -2.82 -29.76 -7.31
CA GLY A 26 -2.58 -29.35 -5.94
C GLY A 26 -2.84 -27.87 -5.90
N CYS A 27 -3.99 -27.46 -5.36
CA CYS A 27 -4.29 -26.07 -5.07
C CYS A 27 -3.13 -25.55 -4.21
N ALA A 28 -2.18 -24.83 -4.84
CA ALA A 28 -1.10 -24.20 -4.11
C ALA A 28 -1.72 -23.30 -3.04
N ALA A 29 -1.26 -23.45 -1.78
CA ALA A 29 -1.77 -22.65 -0.68
C ALA A 29 -1.67 -21.16 -1.04
N THR A 30 -2.75 -20.39 -0.80
CA THR A 30 -2.75 -18.94 -1.00
C THR A 30 -1.71 -18.28 -0.09
N VAL A 31 -1.28 -17.05 -0.42
CA VAL A 31 -0.35 -16.30 0.43
C VAL A 31 -0.93 -16.14 1.84
N GLY A 32 -2.22 -15.86 1.96
CA GLY A 32 -2.90 -15.75 3.25
C GLY A 32 -3.01 -17.08 4.01
N GLN A 33 -3.14 -18.22 3.33
CA GLN A 33 -3.08 -19.53 3.99
C GLN A 33 -1.67 -19.80 4.54
N GLN A 34 -0.63 -19.58 3.73
CA GLN A 34 0.76 -19.72 4.18
C GLN A 34 1.04 -18.82 5.39
N PHE A 35 0.52 -17.59 5.36
CA PHE A 35 0.63 -16.66 6.48
C PHE A 35 -0.08 -17.17 7.73
N ARG A 36 -1.32 -17.66 7.62
CA ARG A 36 -2.04 -18.26 8.76
C ARG A 36 -1.29 -19.43 9.36
N ASP A 37 -0.74 -20.30 8.52
CA ASP A 37 0.01 -21.47 8.98
C ASP A 37 1.28 -21.03 9.74
N ILE A 38 2.03 -20.06 9.20
CA ILE A 38 3.20 -19.47 9.88
C ILE A 38 2.80 -18.81 11.21
N MET A 39 1.71 -18.04 11.24
CA MET A 39 1.25 -17.39 12.46
C MET A 39 0.78 -18.40 13.51
N ALA A 40 0.18 -19.52 13.10
CA ALA A 40 -0.19 -20.61 14.00
C ALA A 40 1.03 -21.31 14.57
N ASP A 41 2.07 -21.54 13.77
CA ASP A 41 3.34 -22.12 14.22
C ASP A 41 4.06 -21.18 15.21
N ILE A 42 4.10 -19.87 14.92
CA ILE A 42 4.63 -18.84 15.84
C ILE A 42 3.82 -18.85 17.14
N ASP A 43 2.49 -18.85 17.08
CA ASP A 43 1.63 -18.88 18.27
C ASP A 43 1.90 -20.10 19.14
N ALA A 44 1.95 -21.29 18.52
CA ALA A 44 2.24 -22.54 19.22
C ALA A 44 3.61 -22.53 19.91
N GLN A 45 4.64 -22.03 19.22
CA GLN A 45 5.99 -21.91 19.77
C GLN A 45 6.03 -20.90 20.93
N CYS A 46 5.42 -19.73 20.75
CA CYS A 46 5.35 -18.69 21.78
C CYS A 46 4.61 -19.15 23.05
N ARG A 47 3.53 -19.94 22.89
CA ARG A 47 2.83 -20.58 24.02
C ARG A 47 3.73 -21.57 24.76
N LYS A 48 4.44 -22.43 24.01
CA LYS A 48 5.34 -23.44 24.57
C LYS A 48 6.46 -22.80 25.40
N ASP A 49 7.04 -21.71 24.91
CA ASP A 49 8.17 -21.05 25.55
C ASP A 49 7.77 -20.01 26.62
N LYS A 50 6.46 -19.71 26.72
CA LYS A 50 5.89 -18.69 27.59
C LYS A 50 6.49 -17.30 27.33
N MET A 51 6.45 -16.87 26.07
CA MET A 51 7.00 -15.59 25.62
C MET A 51 5.89 -14.63 25.13
N GLY A 52 6.24 -13.35 24.95
CA GLY A 52 5.36 -12.33 24.38
C GLY A 52 4.03 -12.19 25.15
N PRO A 53 2.86 -12.49 24.54
CA PRO A 53 1.56 -12.41 25.22
C PRO A 53 1.32 -13.52 26.26
N TYR A 54 2.16 -14.56 26.28
CA TYR A 54 2.06 -15.70 27.19
C TYR A 54 3.04 -15.67 28.36
N LEU A 55 3.85 -14.61 28.47
CA LEU A 55 4.83 -14.45 29.54
C LEU A 55 4.11 -14.15 30.87
N ASP A 56 4.26 -15.03 31.85
CA ASP A 56 3.72 -14.88 33.21
C ASP A 56 4.68 -14.01 34.05
N PRO A 57 4.21 -12.93 34.70
CA PRO A 57 5.00 -12.16 35.66
C PRO A 57 5.63 -12.98 36.80
N ASN A 58 5.11 -14.17 37.09
CA ASN A 58 5.62 -15.08 38.11
C ASN A 58 6.61 -16.13 37.57
N ASP A 59 6.94 -16.12 36.27
CA ASP A 59 7.98 -17.00 35.70
C ASP A 59 9.34 -16.65 36.36
N PRO A 60 10.09 -17.63 36.92
CA PRO A 60 11.43 -17.37 37.48
C PRO A 60 12.41 -16.71 36.50
N HIS A 61 12.18 -16.88 35.20
CA HIS A 61 12.96 -16.27 34.11
C HIS A 61 12.27 -15.03 33.52
N TYR A 62 11.29 -14.43 34.19
CA TYR A 62 10.55 -13.27 33.68
C TYR A 62 11.46 -12.12 33.28
N ILE A 63 12.46 -11.79 34.10
CA ILE A 63 13.40 -10.69 33.82
C ILE A 63 14.21 -10.95 32.55
N ASP A 64 14.60 -12.21 32.31
CA ASP A 64 15.40 -12.61 31.16
C ASP A 64 14.56 -12.69 29.88
N LYS A 65 13.31 -13.13 29.99
CA LYS A 65 12.38 -13.31 28.85
C LYS A 65 11.67 -12.02 28.44
N ARG A 66 11.41 -11.10 29.38
CA ARG A 66 10.70 -9.83 29.12
C ARG A 66 11.28 -9.01 27.95
N PRO A 67 12.61 -8.87 27.76
CA PRO A 67 13.14 -8.11 26.64
C PRO A 67 13.06 -8.84 25.28
N ILE A 68 12.67 -10.12 25.25
CA ILE A 68 12.55 -10.89 24.01
C ILE A 68 11.19 -10.58 23.35
N THR A 69 11.22 -9.87 22.22
CA THR A 69 10.03 -9.36 21.53
C THR A 69 9.59 -10.21 20.32
N ASP A 70 10.23 -11.36 20.09
CA ASP A 70 9.94 -12.24 18.94
C ASP A 70 8.45 -12.64 18.85
N CYS A 71 7.80 -12.78 20.00
CA CYS A 71 6.38 -13.13 20.12
C CYS A 71 5.45 -11.92 20.21
N ASP A 72 5.97 -10.69 20.22
CA ASP A 72 5.13 -9.48 20.25
C ASP A 72 4.37 -9.26 18.95
N ILE A 73 4.79 -9.91 17.85
CA ILE A 73 4.04 -9.99 16.60
C ILE A 73 2.59 -10.44 16.83
N LEU A 74 2.35 -11.35 17.80
CA LEU A 74 1.02 -11.85 18.16
C LEU A 74 0.15 -10.82 18.90
N LYS A 75 0.75 -9.76 19.44
CA LYS A 75 0.03 -8.65 20.09
C LYS A 75 -0.41 -7.58 19.09
N VAL A 76 0.15 -7.62 17.88
CA VAL A 76 -0.09 -6.58 16.89
C VAL A 76 -1.49 -6.73 16.30
N LYS A 77 -2.22 -5.62 16.24
CA LYS A 77 -3.55 -5.54 15.65
C LYS A 77 -3.46 -4.88 14.27
N PRO A 78 -4.30 -5.27 13.30
CA PRO A 78 -4.48 -4.51 12.08
C PRO A 78 -4.84 -3.05 12.42
N ALA A 79 -4.28 -2.10 11.68
CA ALA A 79 -4.67 -0.71 11.81
C ALA A 79 -6.15 -0.55 11.41
N ASP A 80 -6.93 0.16 12.23
CA ASP A 80 -8.30 0.51 11.89
C ASP A 80 -8.27 1.76 10.99
N PRO A 81 -8.66 1.64 9.70
CA PRO A 81 -8.64 2.77 8.78
C PRO A 81 -9.69 3.86 9.13
N LEU A 82 -10.61 3.57 10.05
CA LEU A 82 -11.64 4.48 10.55
C LEU A 82 -11.29 5.08 11.92
N ALA A 83 -10.10 4.81 12.46
CA ALA A 83 -9.69 5.31 13.77
C ALA A 83 -9.68 6.85 13.85
N THR A 84 -9.35 7.53 12.75
CA THR A 84 -9.26 8.99 12.67
C THR A 84 -10.45 9.62 11.95
N GLU A 85 -10.68 10.92 12.15
CA GLU A 85 -11.75 11.66 11.44
C GLU A 85 -11.49 11.71 9.93
N GLU A 86 -10.22 11.87 9.53
CA GLU A 86 -9.78 11.85 8.14
C GLU A 86 -10.06 10.51 7.47
N GLY A 87 -9.84 9.41 8.21
CA GLY A 87 -10.19 8.06 7.77
C GLY A 87 -11.70 7.92 7.59
N ARG A 88 -12.49 8.27 8.60
CA ARG A 88 -13.97 8.24 8.50
C ARG A 88 -14.49 9.07 7.34
N PHE A 89 -13.92 10.25 7.11
CA PHE A 89 -14.28 11.11 5.97
C PHE A 89 -13.93 10.45 4.63
N ALA A 90 -12.71 9.92 4.48
CA ALA A 90 -12.31 9.27 3.22
C ALA A 90 -13.23 8.08 2.83
N TYR A 91 -13.66 7.28 3.82
CA TYR A 91 -14.57 6.17 3.60
C TYR A 91 -16.05 6.58 3.48
N SER A 92 -16.44 7.78 3.91
CA SER A 92 -17.81 8.28 3.74
C SER A 92 -18.10 8.80 2.33
N ILE A 93 -17.06 9.16 1.56
CA ILE A 93 -17.22 9.64 0.18
C ILE A 93 -17.77 8.51 -0.71
N LYS A 94 -18.92 8.76 -1.34
CA LYS A 94 -19.51 7.85 -2.32
C LYS A 94 -19.02 8.20 -3.71
N LEU A 95 -18.40 7.24 -4.39
CA LEU A 95 -18.02 7.43 -5.80
C LEU A 95 -19.26 7.37 -6.70
N PRO A 96 -19.28 8.09 -7.84
CA PRO A 96 -20.37 8.00 -8.79
C PRO A 96 -20.52 6.59 -9.39
N ALA A 97 -21.76 6.15 -9.60
CA ALA A 97 -22.02 4.93 -10.35
C ALA A 97 -21.50 5.04 -11.80
N PRO A 98 -21.02 3.94 -12.42
CA PRO A 98 -20.96 2.57 -11.91
C PRO A 98 -19.65 2.23 -11.18
N HIS A 99 -18.97 3.24 -10.62
CA HIS A 99 -17.65 3.08 -10.01
C HIS A 99 -17.69 2.93 -8.49
N ASP A 100 -18.86 2.94 -7.87
CA ASP A 100 -19.07 2.77 -6.43
C ASP A 100 -18.67 1.37 -5.92
N LYS A 101 -18.51 0.39 -6.82
CA LYS A 101 -18.15 -0.99 -6.48
C LYS A 101 -17.08 -1.54 -7.42
N LEU A 102 -16.36 -2.53 -6.91
CA LEU A 102 -15.46 -3.35 -7.72
C LEU A 102 -16.28 -4.28 -8.63
N LYS A 103 -15.83 -4.41 -9.88
CA LYS A 103 -16.41 -5.29 -10.89
C LYS A 103 -15.69 -6.64 -10.94
N ALA A 104 -14.43 -6.68 -10.55
CA ALA A 104 -13.65 -7.90 -10.45
C ALA A 104 -14.03 -8.67 -9.18
N GLU A 105 -14.59 -9.85 -9.37
CA GLU A 105 -14.93 -10.78 -8.31
C GLU A 105 -13.86 -11.87 -8.20
N TYR A 106 -13.42 -12.13 -6.97
CA TYR A 106 -12.62 -13.31 -6.68
C TYR A 106 -13.49 -14.58 -6.83
N ARG A 107 -12.88 -15.67 -7.28
CA ARG A 107 -13.51 -17.00 -7.29
C ARG A 107 -12.64 -17.98 -6.54
N PRO A 108 -13.20 -18.86 -5.69
CA PRO A 108 -12.41 -19.88 -5.02
C PRO A 108 -11.54 -20.68 -5.99
N GLY A 109 -10.23 -20.75 -5.70
CA GLY A 109 -9.24 -21.43 -6.55
C GLY A 109 -8.67 -20.56 -7.69
N MET A 110 -9.10 -19.31 -7.84
CA MET A 110 -8.48 -18.35 -8.75
C MET A 110 -7.07 -18.00 -8.25
N GLY A 111 -6.07 -18.13 -9.11
CA GLY A 111 -4.71 -17.72 -8.78
C GLY A 111 -4.60 -16.21 -8.58
N ALA A 112 -3.76 -15.78 -7.64
CA ALA A 112 -3.55 -14.36 -7.30
C ALA A 112 -3.22 -13.48 -8.53
N GLU A 113 -2.39 -13.97 -9.45
CA GLU A 113 -2.06 -13.25 -10.69
C GLU A 113 -3.31 -13.04 -11.58
N THR A 114 -4.17 -14.05 -11.71
CA THR A 114 -5.40 -13.96 -12.51
C THR A 114 -6.37 -12.97 -11.87
N TYR A 115 -6.49 -13.01 -10.54
CA TYR A 115 -7.34 -12.07 -9.83
C TYR A 115 -6.82 -10.62 -9.97
N PHE A 116 -5.52 -10.42 -9.80
CA PHE A 116 -4.88 -9.12 -9.98
C PHE A 116 -5.06 -8.55 -11.39
N LYS A 117 -4.87 -9.37 -12.44
CA LYS A 117 -5.13 -8.95 -13.82
C LYS A 117 -6.57 -8.51 -14.01
N SER A 118 -7.54 -9.27 -13.48
CA SER A 118 -8.96 -8.88 -13.56
C SER A 118 -9.24 -7.57 -12.83
N LEU A 119 -8.59 -7.29 -11.69
CA LEU A 119 -8.71 -6.00 -10.98
C LEU A 119 -8.14 -4.86 -11.83
N CYS A 120 -6.94 -5.05 -12.41
CA CYS A 120 -6.34 -4.05 -13.28
C CYS A 120 -7.18 -3.75 -14.52
N GLU A 121 -7.75 -4.77 -15.17
CA GLU A 121 -8.52 -4.62 -16.40
C GLU A 121 -9.90 -3.98 -16.17
N LYS A 122 -10.58 -4.32 -15.06
CA LYS A 122 -11.97 -3.93 -14.84
C LYS A 122 -12.14 -2.71 -13.94
N ASP A 123 -11.21 -2.53 -13.01
CA ASP A 123 -11.37 -1.62 -11.88
C ASP A 123 -10.22 -0.63 -11.71
N ALA A 124 -9.04 -0.83 -12.26
CA ALA A 124 -7.98 0.18 -12.18
C ALA A 124 -8.20 1.28 -13.21
N GLY A 125 -7.95 2.52 -12.83
CA GLY A 125 -8.17 3.63 -13.73
C GLY A 125 -8.15 5.00 -13.09
N GLU A 126 -8.32 6.00 -13.94
CA GLU A 126 -8.61 7.38 -13.57
C GLU A 126 -9.93 7.79 -14.19
N TRP A 127 -10.78 8.41 -13.38
CA TRP A 127 -12.07 8.93 -13.80
C TRP A 127 -12.13 10.39 -13.44
N VAL A 128 -12.18 11.25 -14.46
CA VAL A 128 -12.31 12.69 -14.30
C VAL A 128 -13.72 13.08 -14.72
N PHE A 129 -14.53 13.48 -13.75
CA PHE A 129 -15.90 13.95 -13.99
C PHE A 129 -15.92 15.46 -14.26
N LYS A 130 -15.03 16.19 -13.59
CA LYS A 130 -14.93 17.64 -13.70
C LYS A 130 -13.49 18.09 -13.46
N THR A 131 -12.98 18.92 -14.36
CA THR A 131 -11.74 19.67 -14.19
C THR A 131 -12.07 21.08 -13.71
N VAL A 132 -11.25 21.63 -12.82
CA VAL A 132 -11.41 22.99 -12.32
C VAL A 132 -10.14 23.77 -12.61
N GLU A 133 -10.31 24.96 -13.19
CA GLU A 133 -9.21 25.88 -13.51
C GLU A 133 -9.02 26.96 -12.45
N GLY A 134 -7.85 27.60 -12.47
CA GLY A 134 -7.55 28.73 -11.59
C GLY A 134 -7.37 28.35 -10.13
N VAL A 135 -7.00 27.10 -9.83
CA VAL A 135 -6.87 26.63 -8.45
C VAL A 135 -5.60 27.19 -7.81
N GLU A 136 -5.75 27.97 -6.74
CA GLU A 136 -4.61 28.61 -6.07
C GLU A 136 -3.83 27.62 -5.19
N GLY A 137 -4.55 26.80 -4.43
CA GLY A 137 -3.99 25.84 -3.50
C GLY A 137 -4.90 24.65 -3.24
N VAL A 138 -4.36 23.61 -2.63
CA VAL A 138 -5.01 22.30 -2.49
C VAL A 138 -4.90 21.74 -1.08
N PHE A 139 -5.95 21.08 -0.61
CA PHE A 139 -5.96 20.38 0.67
C PHE A 139 -5.65 18.89 0.51
N GLN A 140 -4.75 18.34 1.33
CA GLN A 140 -4.65 16.90 1.55
C GLN A 140 -5.44 16.53 2.80
N GLY A 141 -6.59 15.88 2.61
CA GLY A 141 -7.52 15.57 3.70
C GLY A 141 -7.10 14.41 4.60
N ARG A 142 -6.14 13.58 4.19
CA ARG A 142 -5.62 12.47 5.00
C ARG A 142 -4.11 12.39 4.85
N ASN A 143 -3.40 12.54 5.98
CA ASN A 143 -1.94 12.46 6.03
C ASN A 143 -1.44 11.06 5.70
N TYR A 144 -0.24 11.01 5.13
CA TYR A 144 0.52 9.77 5.06
C TYR A 144 0.84 9.28 6.47
N GLN A 145 0.60 8.01 6.75
CA GLN A 145 1.00 7.38 8.00
C GLN A 145 2.29 6.58 7.73
N PRO A 146 3.44 6.98 8.31
CA PRO A 146 4.65 6.21 8.15
C PRO A 146 4.46 4.83 8.78
N PHE A 147 5.02 3.82 8.11
CA PHE A 147 5.10 2.48 8.65
C PHE A 147 5.70 2.52 10.06
N ASN A 148 5.02 1.91 11.03
CA ASN A 148 5.64 1.56 12.29
C ASN A 148 5.80 0.04 12.36
N ASP A 149 6.98 -0.41 12.79
CA ASP A 149 7.33 -1.84 12.89
C ASP A 149 6.38 -2.62 13.83
N SER A 150 5.59 -1.90 14.62
CA SER A 150 4.54 -2.43 15.49
C SER A 150 3.19 -2.67 14.79
N SER A 151 3.11 -2.61 13.46
CA SER A 151 1.90 -2.91 12.69
C SER A 151 2.14 -4.09 11.73
N LEU A 152 1.44 -5.20 11.97
CA LEU A 152 1.56 -6.45 11.22
C LEU A 152 0.91 -6.23 9.85
N ILE A 153 1.72 -6.36 8.80
CA ILE A 153 1.50 -7.05 7.50
C ILE A 153 0.23 -6.72 6.68
N PHE A 154 -0.69 -5.88 7.16
CA PHE A 154 -1.79 -5.32 6.35
C PHE A 154 -1.68 -3.80 6.14
N GLN A 155 -0.67 -3.15 6.73
CA GLN A 155 -0.11 -1.91 6.19
C GLN A 155 0.75 -2.17 4.95
N MET A 156 0.35 -3.13 4.11
CA MET A 156 0.94 -3.33 2.79
C MET A 156 0.57 -2.10 1.96
N ASN A 157 1.45 -1.09 2.03
CA ASN A 157 1.40 0.20 1.36
C ASN A 157 -0.02 0.74 1.26
N GLU A 158 -0.48 1.43 2.32
CA GLU A 158 -1.55 2.42 2.16
C GLU A 158 -1.14 3.35 1.00
N ALA A 159 -1.64 3.00 -0.18
CA ALA A 159 -1.34 3.58 -1.47
C ALA A 159 0.15 3.82 -1.79
N ASN A 160 0.81 2.82 -2.40
CA ASN A 160 2.14 2.96 -3.03
C ASN A 160 2.31 4.22 -3.92
N GLU A 161 1.20 4.81 -4.40
CA GLU A 161 1.24 6.03 -5.21
C GLU A 161 1.06 7.34 -4.41
N ILE A 162 0.60 7.28 -3.15
CA ILE A 162 0.42 8.42 -2.22
C ILE A 162 1.47 8.34 -1.09
N LEU A 163 2.56 7.60 -1.29
CA LEU A 163 3.66 7.46 -0.33
C LEU A 163 4.61 8.66 -0.30
N ASP A 164 4.40 9.68 -1.13
CA ASP A 164 5.29 10.83 -1.08
C ASP A 164 4.92 11.65 0.18
N LYS A 165 5.64 11.33 1.27
CA LYS A 165 5.54 11.98 2.59
C LYS A 165 5.57 13.51 2.46
N ASN A 166 6.27 13.98 1.44
CA ASN A 166 6.50 15.38 1.16
C ASN A 166 5.74 15.78 -0.11
N MET A 167 4.41 15.60 -0.13
CA MET A 167 3.59 15.96 -1.28
C MET A 167 3.72 17.45 -1.67
N GLU A 168 4.12 18.30 -0.73
CA GLU A 168 4.51 19.69 -0.96
C GLU A 168 5.67 19.84 -1.96
N ASP A 169 6.60 18.87 -2.04
CA ASP A 169 7.70 18.82 -3.01
C ASP A 169 7.17 18.64 -4.44
N ARG A 170 5.99 18.01 -4.57
CA ARG A 170 5.35 17.70 -5.85
C ARG A 170 4.27 18.71 -6.24
N LEU A 171 3.61 19.31 -5.26
CA LEU A 171 2.47 20.18 -5.48
C LEU A 171 2.81 21.68 -5.37
N VAL A 172 3.80 22.05 -4.54
CA VAL A 172 4.17 23.45 -4.27
C VAL A 172 5.55 23.82 -4.85
N GLN A 173 6.59 23.02 -4.62
CA GLN A 173 7.97 23.36 -5.03
C GLN A 173 8.07 23.64 -6.55
N PRO A 174 8.61 24.81 -7.01
CA PRO A 174 8.48 25.35 -8.39
C PRO A 174 8.92 24.48 -9.59
N TYR A 175 9.49 23.30 -9.35
CA TYR A 175 9.88 22.39 -10.43
C TYR A 175 8.75 21.42 -10.83
N HIS A 176 8.13 20.80 -9.83
CA HIS A 176 7.01 19.86 -10.02
C HIS A 176 5.69 20.51 -9.64
N GLY A 177 5.73 21.31 -8.57
CA GLY A 177 4.59 22.01 -8.02
C GLY A 177 4.16 23.18 -8.87
N ARG A 178 2.85 23.38 -8.87
CA ARG A 178 2.16 24.42 -9.64
C ARG A 178 1.15 25.19 -8.78
N PHE A 179 0.80 24.66 -7.61
CA PHE A 179 0.01 25.37 -6.62
C PHE A 179 0.87 26.40 -5.88
N ASN A 180 0.25 27.49 -5.45
CA ASN A 180 0.90 28.49 -4.60
C ASN A 180 1.08 27.96 -3.18
N PHE A 181 0.13 27.13 -2.72
CA PHE A 181 0.18 26.49 -1.43
C PHE A 181 -0.52 25.12 -1.39
N MET A 182 -0.19 24.34 -0.38
CA MET A 182 -0.84 23.08 -0.03
C MET A 182 -1.13 23.09 1.47
N GLU A 183 -2.29 22.58 1.87
CA GLU A 183 -2.71 22.49 3.27
C GLU A 183 -2.97 21.04 3.66
N ARG A 184 -2.73 20.67 4.93
CA ARG A 184 -3.09 19.34 5.46
C ARG A 184 -3.37 19.38 6.97
N PRO A 185 -4.12 18.39 7.53
CA PRO A 185 -4.24 18.21 8.96
C PRO A 185 -2.87 18.13 9.62
N ARG A 186 -2.75 18.67 10.83
CA ARG A 186 -1.51 18.57 11.57
C ARG A 186 -1.35 17.16 12.18
N GLU A 187 -0.12 16.63 12.20
CA GLU A 187 0.21 15.45 13.01
C GLU A 187 0.12 15.83 14.51
N GLN A 188 -0.53 15.01 15.34
CA GLN A 188 -0.89 15.32 16.74
C GLN A 188 0.22 16.04 17.54
N GLY A 189 -0.13 17.10 18.30
CA GLY A 189 0.80 17.85 19.17
C GLY A 189 0.19 19.06 19.92
N GLU A 190 0.99 19.71 20.77
CA GLU A 190 0.57 20.69 21.82
C GLU A 190 0.13 22.10 21.34
N THR A 191 -0.24 22.32 20.07
CA THR A 191 -0.69 23.67 19.65
C THR A 191 -2.17 23.68 19.28
N ASN A 192 -2.80 24.84 19.45
CA ASN A 192 -4.22 25.06 19.15
C ASN A 192 -4.51 25.11 17.63
N LYS A 193 -3.49 25.06 16.77
CA LYS A 193 -3.61 25.17 15.32
C LYS A 193 -3.91 23.80 14.71
N LEU A 194 -5.00 23.71 13.93
CA LEU A 194 -5.52 22.47 13.38
C LEU A 194 -4.80 21.99 12.11
N TYR A 195 -4.24 22.92 11.33
CA TYR A 195 -3.68 22.60 10.02
C TYR A 195 -2.28 23.19 9.84
N VAL A 196 -1.60 22.66 8.82
CA VAL A 196 -0.32 23.16 8.35
C VAL A 196 -0.46 23.56 6.88
N ARG A 197 0.08 24.73 6.52
CA ARG A 197 0.19 25.19 5.13
C ARG A 197 1.64 25.21 4.70
N PHE A 198 1.88 24.61 3.54
CA PHE A 198 3.13 24.68 2.79
C PHE A 198 2.96 25.68 1.65
N PHE A 199 3.88 26.62 1.49
CA PHE A 199 3.76 27.68 0.49
C PHE A 199 5.14 28.10 -0.02
N ARG A 200 5.19 28.77 -1.17
CA ARG A 200 6.45 29.27 -1.74
C ARG A 200 6.92 30.50 -0.98
N GLY A 201 8.12 30.41 -0.40
CA GLY A 201 8.81 31.52 0.23
C GLY A 201 9.94 32.10 -0.61
N THR A 202 10.73 32.96 0.00
CA THR A 202 12.01 33.40 -0.56
C THR A 202 13.07 32.32 -0.36
N GLU A 203 13.97 32.15 -1.32
CA GLU A 203 15.15 31.33 -1.14
C GLU A 203 15.94 31.81 0.09
N VAL A 204 16.26 30.89 0.99
CA VAL A 204 17.14 31.16 2.12
C VAL A 204 18.55 30.73 1.73
N PRO A 205 19.52 31.65 1.66
CA PRO A 205 20.90 31.30 1.29
C PRO A 205 21.46 30.20 2.20
N GLY A 206 22.01 29.14 1.60
CA GLY A 206 22.60 28.00 2.32
C GLY A 206 21.64 26.86 2.66
N HIS A 207 20.35 26.96 2.31
CA HIS A 207 19.40 25.84 2.46
C HIS A 207 19.65 24.69 1.47
N TYR A 208 19.08 23.53 1.80
CA TYR A 208 19.12 22.31 0.99
C TYR A 208 18.63 22.56 -0.44
N LYS A 209 19.34 22.00 -1.42
CA LYS A 209 18.94 21.98 -2.82
C LYS A 209 18.33 20.62 -3.16
N ILE A 210 17.23 20.63 -3.90
CA ILE A 210 16.59 19.39 -4.38
C ILE A 210 17.04 19.08 -5.80
N GLY A 211 17.40 17.82 -6.03
CA GLY A 211 17.77 17.32 -7.35
C GLY A 211 16.52 17.10 -8.21
N THR A 212 16.59 17.54 -9.47
CA THR A 212 15.50 17.40 -10.44
C THR A 212 16.05 17.30 -11.88
N GLN A 213 15.22 17.19 -12.92
CA GLN A 213 15.65 16.93 -14.30
C GLN A 213 15.18 17.95 -15.35
N LYS A 214 15.90 19.06 -15.54
CA LYS A 214 15.57 20.03 -16.61
C LYS A 214 16.08 19.54 -17.96
N ASN A 215 15.18 19.37 -18.96
CA ASN A 215 15.53 18.89 -20.30
C ASN A 215 16.33 17.57 -20.29
N LYS A 216 15.95 16.61 -19.44
CA LYS A 216 16.65 15.32 -19.21
C LYS A 216 18.04 15.44 -18.57
N HIS A 217 18.46 16.62 -18.13
CA HIS A 217 19.70 16.81 -17.39
C HIS A 217 19.42 17.00 -15.89
N PRO A 218 20.16 16.31 -15.01
CA PRO A 218 20.04 16.53 -13.59
C PRO A 218 20.46 17.97 -13.24
N VAL A 219 19.60 18.69 -12.54
CA VAL A 219 19.87 20.03 -12.02
C VAL A 219 19.46 20.10 -10.56
N TYR A 220 20.15 20.94 -9.79
CA TYR A 220 19.80 21.20 -8.40
C TYR A 220 19.16 22.57 -8.30
N VAL A 221 17.95 22.62 -7.75
CA VAL A 221 17.21 23.87 -7.54
C VAL A 221 17.10 24.14 -6.04
N PRO A 222 17.09 25.42 -5.61
CA PRO A 222 16.84 25.77 -4.22
C PRO A 222 15.48 25.24 -3.75
N TYR A 223 15.44 24.66 -2.56
CA TYR A 223 14.18 24.33 -1.91
C TYR A 223 13.59 25.59 -1.28
N ILE A 224 12.38 25.99 -1.71
CA ILE A 224 11.76 27.27 -1.29
C ILE A 224 10.39 27.09 -0.63
N VAL A 225 10.00 25.85 -0.30
CA VAL A 225 8.74 25.60 0.39
C VAL A 225 8.93 25.92 1.87
N ASN A 226 8.15 26.90 2.35
CA ASN A 226 8.02 27.25 3.75
C ASN A 226 6.76 26.61 4.34
N MET A 227 6.69 26.60 5.67
CA MET A 227 5.61 26.01 6.44
C MET A 227 5.08 27.00 7.47
N GLU A 228 3.76 27.11 7.59
CA GLU A 228 3.08 27.85 8.67
C GLU A 228 1.93 27.03 9.28
N GLN A 229 1.59 27.32 10.54
CA GLN A 229 0.44 26.71 11.21
C GLN A 229 -0.78 27.62 11.08
N ILE A 230 -1.93 27.06 10.69
CA ILE A 230 -3.17 27.81 10.41
C ILE A 230 -4.37 27.16 11.10
N ASP A 231 -5.41 27.95 11.35
CA ASP A 231 -6.70 27.48 11.90
C ASP A 231 -7.75 27.26 10.83
N THR A 232 -7.66 28.02 9.74
CA THR A 232 -8.66 28.06 8.68
C THR A 232 -8.00 27.71 7.36
N LEU A 233 -8.59 26.75 6.66
CA LEU A 233 -8.14 26.32 5.34
C LEU A 233 -8.60 27.32 4.27
N ASN A 234 -7.68 27.74 3.40
CA ASN A 234 -7.99 28.62 2.27
C ASN A 234 -8.29 27.83 0.98
N SER A 235 -7.87 26.57 0.90
CA SER A 235 -8.09 25.70 -0.25
C SER A 235 -9.57 25.37 -0.45
N HIS A 236 -10.12 25.61 -1.65
CA HIS A 236 -11.51 25.23 -1.97
C HIS A 236 -11.67 23.75 -2.33
N TYR A 237 -10.60 23.16 -2.87
CA TYR A 237 -10.57 21.78 -3.34
C TYR A 237 -9.57 20.98 -2.54
N GLY A 238 -9.83 19.67 -2.45
CA GLY A 238 -8.96 18.76 -1.76
C GLY A 238 -8.84 17.43 -2.44
N PHE A 239 -7.89 16.64 -1.96
CA PHE A 239 -7.80 15.23 -2.24
C PHE A 239 -7.66 14.44 -0.95
N THR A 240 -8.14 13.21 -0.96
CA THR A 240 -8.00 12.26 0.15
C THR A 240 -7.78 10.87 -0.43
N TRP A 241 -7.61 9.88 0.44
CA TRP A 241 -7.39 8.52 0.02
C TRP A 241 -7.89 7.50 1.01
N ARG A 242 -8.19 6.31 0.48
CA ARG A 242 -8.58 5.15 1.26
C ARG A 242 -8.06 3.85 0.67
N GLN A 243 -7.94 2.85 1.53
CA GLN A 243 -7.68 1.48 1.13
C GLN A 243 -9.00 0.83 0.71
N ILE A 244 -8.94 -0.06 -0.28
CA ILE A 244 -10.12 -0.80 -0.77
C ILE A 244 -9.86 -2.31 -0.82
N SER A 245 -8.77 -2.77 -0.19
CA SER A 245 -8.42 -4.18 -0.12
C SER A 245 -9.50 -4.98 0.60
N THR A 246 -9.99 -6.03 -0.03
CA THR A 246 -10.88 -7.02 0.60
C THR A 246 -10.08 -8.15 1.23
N SER A 247 -10.74 -9.01 2.02
CA SER A 247 -10.12 -10.23 2.55
C SER A 247 -9.49 -11.06 1.43
N ASP A 248 -10.20 -11.27 0.31
CA ASP A 248 -9.70 -12.09 -0.81
C ASP A 248 -8.48 -11.48 -1.50
N MET A 249 -8.42 -10.15 -1.60
CA MET A 249 -7.25 -9.44 -2.12
C MET A 249 -6.06 -9.67 -1.21
N LEU A 250 -6.24 -9.47 0.10
CA LEU A 250 -5.19 -9.66 1.09
C LEU A 250 -4.68 -11.11 1.13
N GLU A 251 -5.58 -12.09 1.05
CA GLU A 251 -5.25 -13.52 0.93
C GLU A 251 -4.43 -13.84 -0.33
N SER A 252 -4.62 -13.05 -1.38
CA SER A 252 -3.92 -13.16 -2.65
C SER A 252 -2.62 -12.33 -2.70
N GLY A 253 -2.24 -11.67 -1.60
CA GLY A 253 -1.11 -10.75 -1.59
C GLY A 253 -1.32 -9.51 -2.47
N ILE A 254 -2.57 -9.05 -2.58
CA ILE A 254 -2.98 -7.88 -3.37
C ILE A 254 -3.48 -6.79 -2.43
N THR A 255 -3.09 -5.56 -2.70
CA THR A 255 -3.70 -4.36 -2.10
C THR A 255 -4.30 -3.45 -3.14
N GLY A 256 -5.26 -2.65 -2.73
CA GLY A 256 -5.86 -1.62 -3.58
C GLY A 256 -6.11 -0.35 -2.80
N GLY A 257 -6.10 0.77 -3.52
CA GLY A 257 -6.45 2.06 -2.94
C GLY A 257 -7.06 3.02 -3.96
N GLU A 258 -7.62 4.08 -3.42
CA GLU A 258 -8.25 5.15 -4.17
C GLU A 258 -7.71 6.50 -3.74
N THR A 259 -7.30 7.31 -4.70
CA THR A 259 -7.10 8.76 -4.52
C THR A 259 -8.36 9.46 -5.01
N ILE A 260 -8.99 10.27 -4.18
CA ILE A 260 -10.26 10.94 -4.49
C ILE A 260 -10.04 12.45 -4.43
N ILE A 261 -10.39 13.16 -5.50
CA ILE A 261 -10.34 14.61 -5.61
C ILE A 261 -11.77 15.14 -5.49
N TYR A 262 -11.98 16.12 -4.63
CA TYR A 262 -13.31 16.59 -4.25
C TYR A 262 -13.38 18.10 -3.99
N ASP A 263 -14.58 18.65 -4.15
CA ASP A 263 -14.95 19.98 -3.67
C ASP A 263 -15.16 19.93 -2.15
N ARG A 264 -14.45 20.77 -1.39
CA ARG A 264 -14.51 20.71 0.08
C ARG A 264 -15.81 21.25 0.66
N ALA A 265 -16.50 22.14 -0.03
CA ALA A 265 -17.74 22.73 0.45
C ALA A 265 -18.92 21.79 0.23
N THR A 266 -18.95 21.08 -0.89
CA THR A 266 -20.08 20.21 -1.28
C THR A 266 -19.80 18.72 -1.09
N SER A 267 -18.53 18.33 -0.91
CA SER A 267 -18.07 16.94 -1.00
C SER A 267 -18.37 16.27 -2.35
N GLU A 268 -18.57 17.06 -3.41
CA GLU A 268 -18.71 16.56 -4.79
C GLU A 268 -17.39 15.91 -5.24
N VAL A 269 -17.46 14.69 -5.76
CA VAL A 269 -16.30 13.99 -6.34
C VAL A 269 -16.02 14.56 -7.74
N LEU A 270 -14.87 15.20 -7.89
CA LEU A 270 -14.41 15.78 -9.16
C LEU A 270 -13.70 14.75 -10.02
N ALA A 271 -12.89 13.91 -9.36
CA ALA A 271 -12.20 12.80 -9.99
C ALA A 271 -11.76 11.76 -8.96
N PHE A 272 -11.45 10.56 -9.40
CA PHE A 272 -10.72 9.60 -8.57
C PHE A 272 -9.80 8.72 -9.41
N ARG A 273 -8.78 8.17 -8.76
CA ARG A 273 -7.86 7.17 -9.30
C ARG A 273 -7.94 5.93 -8.44
N ARG A 274 -8.10 4.77 -9.07
CA ARG A 274 -8.05 3.46 -8.40
C ARG A 274 -6.86 2.68 -8.91
N PHE A 275 -6.08 2.13 -8.00
CA PHE A 275 -4.90 1.32 -8.33
C PHE A 275 -4.90 0.04 -7.50
N PHE A 276 -4.17 -0.95 -8.00
CA PHE A 276 -3.88 -2.19 -7.28
C PHE A 276 -2.39 -2.51 -7.35
N TYR A 277 -1.92 -3.20 -6.32
CA TYR A 277 -0.56 -3.68 -6.21
C TYR A 277 -0.58 -5.15 -5.78
N ARG A 278 0.16 -6.02 -6.46
CA ARG A 278 0.33 -7.42 -6.08
C ARG A 278 1.77 -7.66 -5.68
N TYR A 279 1.98 -8.19 -4.50
CA TYR A 279 3.32 -8.46 -3.99
C TYR A 279 3.81 -9.84 -4.43
N TRP A 280 5.11 -9.92 -4.69
CA TRP A 280 5.78 -11.18 -4.95
C TRP A 280 6.43 -11.67 -3.64
N PRO A 281 6.26 -12.94 -3.26
CA PRO A 281 7.17 -13.54 -2.30
C PRO A 281 8.56 -13.65 -2.96
N GLU A 282 9.58 -13.02 -2.39
CA GLU A 282 10.95 -13.23 -2.83
C GLU A 282 11.34 -14.69 -2.56
N SER A 283 11.60 -15.46 -3.62
CA SER A 283 11.82 -16.91 -3.52
C SER A 283 13.12 -17.31 -2.81
N ASN A 284 14.07 -16.38 -2.63
CA ASN A 284 15.45 -16.68 -2.25
C ASN A 284 15.95 -16.00 -0.96
N SER A 285 15.11 -15.24 -0.25
CA SER A 285 15.51 -14.65 1.03
C SER A 285 14.86 -15.42 2.18
N ARG A 286 15.67 -15.86 3.17
CA ARG A 286 15.18 -16.37 4.47
C ARG A 286 14.35 -15.32 5.25
N TYR A 287 14.33 -14.10 4.74
CA TYR A 287 13.53 -12.99 5.20
C TYR A 287 12.64 -12.59 4.02
N THR A 288 11.50 -13.25 3.84
CA THR A 288 10.55 -12.94 2.77
C THR A 288 10.13 -11.48 2.90
N ARG A 289 10.81 -10.59 2.18
CA ARG A 289 10.48 -9.17 2.12
C ARG A 289 9.47 -8.99 0.99
N LEU A 290 8.36 -8.35 1.30
CA LEU A 290 7.38 -7.90 0.32
C LEU A 290 7.87 -6.59 -0.33
N THR A 291 9.09 -6.59 -0.86
CA THR A 291 9.76 -5.41 -1.43
C THR A 291 9.44 -5.20 -2.90
N ASN A 292 9.06 -6.28 -3.59
CA ASN A 292 8.77 -6.27 -5.02
C ASN A 292 7.32 -6.64 -5.27
N GLY A 293 6.74 -6.04 -6.30
CA GLY A 293 5.35 -6.25 -6.68
C GLY A 293 5.03 -5.70 -8.06
N ASP A 294 3.90 -6.13 -8.59
CA ASP A 294 3.31 -5.57 -9.79
C ASP A 294 2.35 -4.46 -9.40
N SER A 295 2.45 -3.30 -10.04
CA SER A 295 1.36 -2.31 -10.06
C SER A 295 0.59 -2.41 -11.37
N CYS A 296 -0.69 -2.06 -11.36
CA CYS A 296 -1.43 -1.89 -12.60
C CYS A 296 -0.76 -0.81 -13.46
N HIS A 297 -0.13 -1.20 -14.56
CA HIS A 297 0.45 -0.26 -15.52
C HIS A 297 -0.59 0.09 -16.58
N HIS A 298 -0.87 1.37 -16.74
CA HIS A 298 -1.64 1.85 -17.89
C HIS A 298 -0.83 2.94 -18.60
N PRO A 299 -0.56 2.79 -19.91
CA PRO A 299 0.31 3.69 -20.65
C PRO A 299 -0.21 5.14 -20.71
N ASN A 300 -1.52 5.32 -20.51
CA ASN A 300 -2.20 6.61 -20.63
C ASN A 300 -2.41 7.34 -19.30
N PHE A 301 -1.97 6.79 -18.16
CA PHE A 301 -2.14 7.49 -16.87
C PHE A 301 -0.96 8.42 -16.61
N PRO A 302 -1.22 9.63 -16.05
CA PRO A 302 -0.19 10.42 -15.39
C PRO A 302 0.66 9.51 -14.51
N LYS A 303 1.98 9.62 -14.71
CA LYS A 303 2.94 8.73 -14.06
C LYS A 303 2.93 8.85 -12.53
N SER A 304 2.37 9.94 -11.98
CA SER A 304 2.29 10.18 -10.54
C SER A 304 0.92 10.70 -10.12
N VAL A 305 0.56 10.47 -8.85
CA VAL A 305 -0.65 11.01 -8.23
C VAL A 305 -0.65 12.55 -8.24
N ALA A 306 0.50 13.19 -8.03
CA ALA A 306 0.61 14.63 -8.13
C ALA A 306 0.23 15.16 -9.54
N ALA A 307 0.66 14.46 -10.60
CA ALA A 307 0.30 14.83 -11.96
C ALA A 307 -1.19 14.61 -12.24
N PHE A 308 -1.80 13.57 -11.67
CA PHE A 308 -3.26 13.37 -11.70
C PHE A 308 -4.02 14.49 -10.95
N ILE A 309 -3.54 14.89 -9.77
CA ILE A 309 -4.15 16.00 -9.02
C ILE A 309 -4.07 17.30 -9.83
N GLN A 310 -2.91 17.60 -10.42
CA GLN A 310 -2.68 18.80 -11.22
C GLN A 310 -3.45 18.81 -12.55
N SER A 311 -3.83 17.66 -13.11
CA SER A 311 -4.65 17.59 -14.32
C SER A 311 -6.14 17.83 -14.06
N VAL A 312 -6.60 17.57 -12.83
CA VAL A 312 -8.00 17.79 -12.41
C VAL A 312 -8.17 19.16 -11.76
N LEU A 313 -7.24 19.56 -10.90
CA LEU A 313 -7.19 20.87 -10.24
C LEU A 313 -6.12 21.70 -10.93
N VAL A 314 -6.46 22.30 -12.06
CA VAL A 314 -5.54 23.06 -12.91
C VAL A 314 -5.17 24.36 -12.19
N PRO A 315 -3.88 24.54 -11.83
CA PRO A 315 -3.49 25.67 -11.00
C PRO A 315 -3.56 27.01 -11.73
N ILE A 316 -3.71 28.10 -10.98
CA ILE A 316 -3.77 29.46 -11.54
C ILE A 316 -2.51 29.87 -12.31
N ASN A 317 -1.37 29.26 -11.98
CA ASN A 317 -0.10 29.42 -12.67
C ASN A 317 0.23 28.12 -13.41
N PRO A 318 -0.45 27.80 -14.54
CA PRO A 318 -0.11 26.65 -15.33
C PRO A 318 1.33 26.79 -15.85
N ALA A 319 2.00 25.67 -16.07
CA ALA A 319 3.34 25.67 -16.62
C ALA A 319 3.43 26.46 -17.93
N GLU A 320 4.43 27.34 -18.05
CA GLU A 320 5.02 27.66 -19.35
C GLU A 320 5.71 26.42 -19.94
#